data_AF-A0A940KBR5-F1
#
_entry.id   AF-A0A940KBR5-F1
#
_cell.length_a   1.000
_cell.length_b   1.000
_cell.length_c   1.000
_cell.angle_alpha   90.00
_cell.angle_beta   90.00
_cell.angle_gamma   90.00
#
_symmetry.space_group_name_H-M   'P 1'
#
loop_
_entity.id
_entity.type
_entity.pdbx_description
1 polymer ?
#
loop_
_entity_poly.entity_id
_entity_poly.type
_entity_poly.pdbx_seq_one_letter_code
_entity_poly.pdbx_strand_id
1 'polypeptide(L)'
;MVLDKLFGWGKKKKDDPAITFGRYSDNNKSVAKVSRWTEADNLFKNQDYHQCIEAFFDYLRDDQEQNVVLERNGQEGRFQVFQGSKVVRGEFNNERLQAEITLAKMPQSSVPVMRRLLEMNFNLYYSRYALDQDRLCMRFDSDIKTANPNKLYYGLKELATKADKQDDLLVQEFTALQTMDSDHVIEIPLTEKEVKYTYFQKWISETLEYIKTLDADKYSGGIAYLLLTLAFRLDYLIAPEGQLQNELEKLVDIYYRKDERQTIERNQLMREAYEKLLLKPKEEVFPYLFRSRHTFAIVSPQKYEVVTDAINAAAQNMPFYNENGHAFVANKVMEYPLAFCQYSYSLPKPWADLYRIFMQVNYSDYFAALGFNTKYYDVNSKEFESDAIQETILKILEEWKPKYPHLAFKVNNLKYDNLVNFNQSFSTEVAALNFEA
;
A
#
# COMPACT_ATOMS: atom_id res chain seq x y z
N MET A 1 20.04 -42.40 -29.28
CA MET A 1 20.16 -40.97 -29.65
C MET A 1 18.99 -40.45 -30.51
N VAL A 2 17.77 -40.99 -30.38
CA VAL A 2 16.56 -40.51 -31.11
C VAL A 2 15.28 -40.62 -30.25
N LEU A 3 15.40 -40.68 -28.92
CA LEU A 3 14.24 -40.73 -28.01
C LEU A 3 14.22 -39.59 -26.97
N ASP A 4 15.35 -38.92 -26.73
CA ASP A 4 15.43 -37.73 -25.85
C ASP A 4 14.97 -36.42 -26.52
N LYS A 5 14.55 -36.46 -27.79
CA LYS A 5 14.01 -35.28 -28.52
C LYS A 5 12.48 -35.21 -28.55
N LEU A 6 11.77 -36.20 -28.00
CA LEU A 6 10.31 -36.30 -28.05
C LEU A 6 9.60 -35.89 -26.74
N PHE A 7 10.34 -35.71 -25.65
CA PHE A 7 9.81 -35.19 -24.39
C PHE A 7 10.53 -33.88 -24.07
N GLY A 8 10.00 -32.77 -24.62
CA GLY A 8 10.41 -31.44 -24.22
C GLY A 8 10.11 -31.24 -22.75
N TRP A 9 11.12 -31.46 -21.90
CA TRP A 9 11.12 -30.95 -20.54
C TRP A 9 10.82 -29.46 -20.63
N GLY A 10 9.62 -29.10 -20.15
CA GLY A 10 9.15 -27.74 -20.13
C GLY A 10 10.24 -26.85 -19.55
N LYS A 11 10.59 -25.79 -20.28
CA LYS A 11 11.35 -24.68 -19.70
C LYS A 11 10.68 -24.37 -18.37
N LYS A 12 11.40 -24.52 -17.25
CA LYS A 12 10.94 -24.00 -15.96
C LYS A 12 10.48 -22.57 -16.24
N LYS A 13 9.19 -22.27 -16.03
CA LYS A 13 8.70 -20.90 -16.08
C LYS A 13 9.64 -20.11 -15.18
N LYS A 14 10.27 -19.08 -15.74
CA LYS A 14 11.07 -18.17 -14.93
C LYS A 14 10.13 -17.61 -13.86
N ASP A 15 10.59 -17.54 -12.62
CA ASP A 15 9.73 -16.97 -11.57
C ASP A 15 9.46 -15.50 -11.89
N ASP A 16 8.27 -15.02 -11.55
CA ASP A 16 7.93 -13.60 -11.66
C ASP A 16 8.86 -12.78 -10.75
N PRO A 17 9.16 -11.52 -11.11
CA PRO A 17 10.00 -10.67 -10.28
C PRO A 17 9.31 -10.43 -8.92
N ALA A 18 10.11 -10.42 -7.85
CA ALA A 18 9.65 -10.16 -6.48
C ALA A 18 9.37 -8.67 -6.24
N ILE A 19 8.41 -8.12 -6.98
CA ILE A 19 7.97 -6.72 -6.89
C ILE A 19 6.65 -6.67 -6.11
N THR A 20 6.65 -5.90 -5.03
CA THR A 20 5.45 -5.56 -4.26
C THR A 20 4.82 -4.28 -4.80
N PHE A 21 3.49 -4.20 -4.70
CA PHE A 21 2.70 -3.06 -5.19
C PHE A 21 1.72 -2.61 -4.12
N GLY A 22 1.45 -1.31 -4.09
CA GLY A 22 0.52 -0.70 -3.16
C GLY A 22 1.00 -0.66 -1.71
N ARG A 23 0.14 -0.07 -0.89
CA ARG A 23 0.35 0.08 0.56
C ARG A 23 0.17 -1.26 1.27
N TYR A 24 0.95 -1.47 2.32
CA TYR A 24 0.83 -2.65 3.16
C TYR A 24 -0.52 -2.71 3.91
N SER A 25 -1.10 -3.91 3.97
CA SER A 25 -2.31 -4.26 4.72
C SER A 25 -1.98 -5.34 5.73
N ASP A 26 -2.27 -5.09 7.00
CA ASP A 26 -2.15 -6.07 8.09
C ASP A 26 -3.34 -7.06 8.13
N ASN A 27 -4.33 -6.92 7.23
CA ASN A 27 -5.45 -7.82 7.07
C ASN A 27 -5.12 -9.05 6.19
N ASN A 28 -3.88 -9.52 6.32
CA ASN A 28 -3.31 -10.64 5.56
C ASN A 28 -3.01 -11.87 6.45
N LYS A 29 -3.36 -11.82 7.73
CA LYS A 29 -3.07 -12.91 8.67
C LYS A 29 -3.87 -14.18 8.35
N SER A 30 -3.17 -15.32 8.33
CA SER A 30 -3.78 -16.65 8.22
C SER A 30 -4.54 -17.02 9.49
N VAL A 31 -5.37 -18.07 9.43
CA VAL A 31 -6.07 -18.61 10.61
C VAL A 31 -5.08 -18.98 11.73
N ALA A 32 -3.94 -19.58 11.37
CA ALA A 32 -2.88 -19.89 12.33
C ALA A 32 -2.32 -18.64 12.99
N LYS A 33 -1.99 -17.59 12.23
CA LYS A 33 -1.51 -16.32 12.82
C LYS A 33 -2.54 -15.69 13.74
N VAL A 34 -3.83 -15.67 13.36
CA VAL A 34 -4.91 -15.14 14.22
C VAL A 34 -4.99 -15.89 15.55
N SER A 35 -4.79 -17.22 15.56
CA SER A 35 -4.78 -17.99 16.83
C SER A 35 -3.65 -17.59 17.79
N ARG A 36 -2.52 -17.09 17.29
CA ARG A 36 -1.40 -16.60 18.13
C ARG A 36 -1.78 -15.35 18.93
N TRP A 37 -2.71 -14.53 18.42
CA TRP A 37 -3.28 -13.44 19.21
C TRP A 37 -4.07 -13.95 20.41
N THR A 38 -4.94 -14.94 20.19
CA THR A 38 -5.73 -15.58 21.26
C THR A 38 -4.82 -16.24 22.28
N GLU A 39 -3.75 -16.89 21.84
CA GLU A 39 -2.75 -17.47 22.71
C GLU A 39 -2.04 -16.40 23.57
N ALA A 40 -1.61 -15.30 22.96
CA ALA A 40 -0.99 -14.19 23.67
C ALA A 40 -1.92 -13.62 24.77
N ASP A 41 -3.21 -13.45 24.47
CA ASP A 41 -4.20 -12.96 25.44
C ASP A 41 -4.38 -13.93 26.61
N ASN A 42 -4.40 -15.24 26.35
CA ASN A 42 -4.51 -16.27 27.40
C ASN A 42 -3.24 -16.33 28.26
N LEU A 43 -2.05 -16.28 27.64
CA LEU A 43 -0.77 -16.26 28.35
C LEU A 43 -0.65 -15.04 29.27
N PHE A 44 -1.11 -13.87 28.80
CA PHE A 44 -1.14 -12.66 29.62
C PHE A 44 -2.04 -12.81 30.86
N LYS A 45 -3.26 -13.37 30.70
CA LYS A 45 -4.17 -13.65 31.82
C LYS A 45 -3.57 -14.60 32.85
N ASN A 46 -2.76 -15.55 32.39
CA ASN A 46 -2.03 -16.50 33.24
C ASN A 46 -0.73 -15.94 33.81
N GLN A 47 -0.41 -14.67 33.55
CA GLN A 47 0.81 -13.98 34.00
C GLN A 47 2.11 -14.58 33.42
N ASP A 48 2.03 -15.35 32.33
CA ASP A 48 3.21 -15.79 31.57
C ASP A 48 3.56 -14.73 30.51
N TYR A 49 4.17 -13.65 30.99
CA TYR A 49 4.41 -12.47 30.16
C TYR A 49 5.43 -12.71 29.04
N HIS A 50 6.44 -13.55 29.25
CA HIS A 50 7.47 -13.77 28.24
C HIS A 50 6.95 -14.59 27.06
N GLN A 51 6.17 -15.64 27.32
CA GLN A 51 5.52 -16.39 26.25
C GLN A 51 4.43 -15.55 25.58
N CYS A 52 3.71 -14.72 26.34
CA CYS A 52 2.76 -13.76 25.78
C CYS A 52 3.41 -12.84 24.74
N ILE A 53 4.58 -12.26 25.05
CA ILE A 53 5.32 -11.40 24.12
C ILE A 53 5.74 -12.15 22.87
N GLU A 54 6.19 -13.40 23.00
CA GLU A 54 6.58 -14.22 21.85
C GLU A 54 5.38 -14.54 20.94
N ALA A 55 4.25 -14.94 21.51
CA ALA A 55 3.02 -15.18 20.76
C ALA A 55 2.52 -13.89 20.08
N PHE A 56 2.62 -12.75 20.75
CA PHE A 56 2.28 -11.44 20.20
C PHE A 56 3.16 -11.06 19.00
N PHE A 57 4.49 -11.20 19.10
CA PHE A 57 5.37 -10.87 17.98
C PHE A 57 5.23 -11.86 16.82
N ASP A 58 4.93 -13.12 17.09
CA ASP A 58 4.61 -14.08 16.02
C ASP A 58 3.29 -13.73 15.29
N TYR A 59 2.28 -13.23 16.01
CA TYR A 59 1.09 -12.66 15.38
C TYR A 59 1.44 -11.47 14.48
N LEU A 60 2.25 -10.53 14.96
CA LEU A 60 2.66 -9.35 14.19
C LEU A 60 3.48 -9.70 12.96
N ARG A 61 4.36 -10.70 13.06
CA ARG A 61 5.26 -11.10 11.99
C ARG A 61 4.49 -11.48 10.74
N ASP A 62 4.92 -10.89 9.63
CA ASP A 62 4.64 -11.35 8.28
C ASP A 62 5.92 -12.01 7.75
N ASP A 63 5.83 -13.31 7.50
CA ASP A 63 6.99 -14.13 7.14
C ASP A 63 7.50 -13.80 5.72
N GLN A 64 6.65 -13.23 4.84
CA GLN A 64 7.07 -12.76 3.52
C GLN A 64 7.79 -11.41 3.60
N GLU A 65 7.30 -10.50 4.44
CA GLU A 65 7.90 -9.16 4.61
C GLU A 65 9.16 -9.17 5.49
N GLN A 66 9.33 -10.19 6.35
CA GLN A 66 10.40 -10.23 7.35
C GLN A 66 10.42 -8.94 8.19
N ASN A 67 9.23 -8.49 8.58
CA ASN A 67 8.97 -7.20 9.20
C ASN A 67 9.18 -7.15 10.73
N VAL A 68 9.38 -8.31 11.37
CA VAL A 68 9.62 -8.43 12.81
C VAL A 68 10.79 -9.36 13.06
N VAL A 69 11.76 -8.89 13.85
CA VAL A 69 12.87 -9.68 14.38
C VAL A 69 12.75 -9.73 15.90
N LEU A 70 12.81 -10.92 16.48
CA LEU A 70 12.77 -11.14 17.93
C LEU A 70 13.93 -12.05 18.33
N GLU A 71 14.77 -11.56 19.23
CA GLU A 71 15.90 -12.28 19.82
C GLU A 71 15.66 -12.46 21.31
N ARG A 72 15.81 -13.70 21.81
CA ARG A 72 15.59 -14.03 23.23
C ARG A 72 16.87 -14.49 23.91
N ASN A 73 17.02 -14.08 25.17
CA ASN A 73 17.99 -14.63 26.11
C ASN A 73 17.27 -14.88 27.45
N GLY A 74 16.66 -16.06 27.58
CA GLY A 74 15.86 -16.40 28.76
C GLY A 74 14.63 -15.49 28.92
N GLN A 75 14.63 -14.71 30.01
CA GLN A 75 13.56 -13.78 30.37
C GLN A 75 13.75 -12.37 29.79
N GLU A 76 14.86 -12.15 29.09
CA GLU A 76 15.15 -10.90 28.39
C GLU A 76 15.06 -11.12 26.88
N GLY A 77 14.77 -10.05 26.15
CA GLY A 77 14.77 -10.11 24.71
C GLY A 77 14.88 -8.74 24.08
N ARG A 78 15.28 -8.74 22.81
CA ARG A 78 15.35 -7.57 21.95
C ARG A 78 14.50 -7.81 20.71
N PHE A 79 13.93 -6.75 20.18
CA PHE A 79 13.13 -6.84 18.98
C PHE A 79 13.33 -5.65 18.05
N GLN A 80 13.06 -5.89 16.78
CA GLN A 80 12.97 -4.87 15.75
C GLN A 80 11.65 -5.02 15.02
N VAL A 81 10.96 -3.89 14.82
CA VAL A 81 9.73 -3.81 14.03
C VAL A 81 9.96 -2.80 12.92
N PHE A 82 9.88 -3.26 11.67
CA PHE A 82 10.09 -2.43 10.50
C PHE A 82 8.78 -1.76 10.07
N GLN A 83 8.85 -0.46 9.80
CA GLN A 83 7.74 0.33 9.30
C GLN A 83 8.26 1.41 8.37
N GLY A 84 8.06 1.20 7.06
CA GLY A 84 8.45 2.15 6.03
C GLY A 84 9.94 2.47 6.11
N SER A 85 10.25 3.76 6.14
CA SER A 85 11.61 4.26 6.23
C SER A 85 12.22 4.13 7.64
N LYS A 86 11.53 3.50 8.59
CA LYS A 86 12.01 3.39 9.98
C LYS A 86 12.01 1.98 10.59
N VAL A 87 12.79 1.87 11.67
CA VAL A 87 12.88 0.68 12.52
C VAL A 87 12.63 1.07 13.97
N VAL A 88 11.57 0.52 14.54
CA VAL A 88 11.37 0.52 15.99
C VAL A 88 12.28 -0.53 16.60
N ARG A 89 13.08 -0.13 17.58
CA ARG A 89 13.99 -1.02 18.31
C ARG A 89 13.56 -1.06 19.76
N GLY A 90 13.41 -2.25 20.31
CA GLY A 90 12.97 -2.39 21.69
C GLY A 90 13.59 -3.57 22.40
N GLU A 91 13.37 -3.60 23.70
CA GLU A 91 13.82 -4.64 24.60
C GLU A 91 12.80 -4.84 25.73
N PHE A 92 12.81 -6.03 26.32
CA PHE A 92 11.97 -6.35 27.47
C PHE A 92 12.71 -7.25 28.45
N ASN A 93 12.28 -7.19 29.71
CA ASN A 93 12.76 -8.02 30.81
C ASN A 93 11.61 -8.33 31.79
N ASN A 94 11.94 -8.78 33.00
CA ASN A 94 10.97 -9.12 34.05
C ASN A 94 10.17 -7.95 34.62
N GLU A 95 10.56 -6.71 34.31
CA GLU A 95 9.96 -5.51 34.88
C GLU A 95 9.21 -4.70 33.83
N ARG A 96 9.80 -4.52 32.65
CA ARG A 96 9.29 -3.60 31.63
C ARG A 96 9.56 -4.07 30.20
N LEU A 97 8.79 -3.53 29.28
CA LEU A 97 9.07 -3.49 27.85
C LEU A 97 9.24 -2.02 27.44
N GLN A 98 10.27 -1.74 26.64
CA GLN A 98 10.53 -0.41 26.10
C GLN A 98 10.88 -0.50 24.61
N ALA A 99 10.46 0.49 23.85
CA ALA A 99 10.70 0.62 22.43
C ALA A 99 11.00 2.08 22.08
N GLU A 100 11.94 2.28 21.17
CA GLU A 100 12.27 3.61 20.65
C GLU A 100 12.52 3.58 19.14
N ILE A 101 12.41 4.76 18.55
CA ILE A 101 12.66 4.99 17.13
C ILE A 101 13.33 6.35 16.96
N THR A 102 14.38 6.39 16.16
CA THR A 102 15.11 7.64 15.89
C THR A 102 14.47 8.34 14.70
N LEU A 103 14.16 9.63 14.86
CA LEU A 103 13.57 10.44 13.79
C LEU A 103 14.64 11.20 13.03
N ALA A 104 15.43 11.98 13.76
CA ALA A 104 16.44 12.86 13.20
C ALA A 104 17.49 13.21 14.26
N LYS A 105 18.63 13.72 13.79
CA LYS A 105 19.61 14.38 14.63
C LYS A 105 19.34 15.88 14.65
N MET A 106 19.40 16.49 15.82
CA MET A 106 19.27 17.93 16.06
C MET A 106 20.57 18.44 16.70
N PRO A 107 21.63 18.71 15.90
CA PRO A 107 22.94 19.11 16.44
C PRO A 107 22.91 20.44 17.21
N GLN A 108 21.97 21.32 16.85
CA GLN A 108 21.74 22.60 17.51
C GLN A 108 20.31 22.65 18.03
N SER A 109 20.15 22.99 19.30
CA SER A 109 18.84 23.13 19.92
C SER A 109 17.96 24.12 19.16
N SER A 110 16.77 23.68 18.77
CA SER A 110 15.78 24.49 18.06
C SER A 110 14.50 24.61 18.87
N VAL A 111 14.24 25.82 19.41
CA VAL A 111 13.00 26.10 20.16
C VAL A 111 11.74 25.84 19.33
N PRO A 112 11.66 26.24 18.04
CA PRO A 112 10.52 25.91 17.19
C PRO A 112 10.25 24.40 17.08
N VAL A 113 11.30 23.59 16.89
CA VAL A 113 11.20 22.13 16.82
C VAL A 113 10.69 21.59 18.15
N MET A 114 11.30 21.99 19.27
CA MET A 114 10.90 21.50 20.60
C MET A 114 9.44 21.86 20.94
N ARG A 115 8.98 23.06 20.58
CA ARG A 115 7.58 23.47 20.78
C ARG A 115 6.63 22.58 19.96
N ARG A 116 6.95 22.35 18.69
CA ARG A 116 6.15 21.50 17.79
C ARG A 116 6.01 20.09 18.35
N LEU A 117 7.11 19.49 18.81
CA LEU A 117 7.11 18.13 19.37
C LEU A 117 6.30 18.04 20.67
N LEU A 118 6.38 19.07 21.52
CA LEU A 118 5.56 19.15 22.73
C LEU A 118 4.06 19.26 22.40
N GLU A 119 3.69 20.06 21.40
CA GLU A 119 2.31 20.14 20.92
C GLU A 119 1.83 18.78 20.38
N MET A 120 2.68 18.08 19.63
CA MET A 120 2.34 16.77 19.07
C MET A 120 2.15 15.70 20.15
N ASN A 121 2.90 15.75 21.26
CA ASN A 121 2.74 14.83 22.39
C ASN A 121 1.32 14.84 22.97
N PHE A 122 0.59 15.96 22.90
CA PHE A 122 -0.81 16.01 23.38
C PHE A 122 -1.78 15.19 22.52
N ASN A 123 -1.37 14.77 21.31
CA ASN A 123 -2.18 13.99 20.39
C ASN A 123 -1.78 12.49 20.36
N LEU A 124 -0.85 12.07 21.22
CA LEU A 124 -0.39 10.69 21.32
C LEU A 124 -0.97 10.03 22.59
N TYR A 125 -1.35 8.76 22.47
CA TYR A 125 -1.95 7.99 23.56
C TYR A 125 -0.97 7.05 24.25
N TYR A 126 0.00 6.52 23.51
CA TYR A 126 0.91 5.47 24.00
C TYR A 126 2.37 5.87 23.92
N SER A 127 2.73 6.68 22.93
CA SER A 127 4.10 7.07 22.63
C SER A 127 4.35 8.55 22.94
N ARG A 128 5.62 8.95 22.92
CA ARG A 128 6.02 10.35 23.12
C ARG A 128 7.29 10.69 22.34
N TYR A 129 7.33 11.89 21.77
CA TYR A 129 8.57 12.51 21.32
C TYR A 129 9.48 12.81 22.52
N ALA A 130 10.76 12.49 22.36
CA ALA A 130 11.80 12.71 23.35
C ALA A 130 13.08 13.21 22.66
N LEU A 131 13.85 14.00 23.40
CA LEU A 131 15.19 14.40 23.01
C LEU A 131 16.19 13.63 23.89
N ASP A 132 17.00 12.80 23.26
CA ASP A 132 18.07 12.06 23.90
C ASP A 132 19.40 12.61 23.42
N GLN A 133 19.98 13.52 24.21
CA GLN A 133 21.14 14.34 23.81
C GLN A 133 20.81 15.18 22.55
N ASP A 134 21.42 14.86 21.41
CA ASP A 134 21.16 15.48 20.11
C ASP A 134 20.25 14.63 19.21
N ARG A 135 19.74 13.50 19.71
CA ARG A 135 18.90 12.55 18.97
C ARG A 135 17.44 12.79 19.28
N LEU A 136 16.70 13.27 18.28
CA LEU A 136 15.25 13.32 18.33
C LEU A 136 14.68 11.92 18.10
N CYS A 137 13.91 11.41 19.05
CA CYS A 137 13.33 10.08 19.00
C CYS A 137 11.87 10.08 19.47
N MET A 138 11.17 8.97 19.22
CA MET A 138 9.93 8.64 19.91
C MET A 138 10.13 7.41 20.78
N ARG A 139 9.41 7.34 21.90
CA ARG A 139 9.51 6.25 22.88
C ARG A 139 8.13 5.72 23.28
N PHE A 140 8.06 4.42 23.51
CA PHE A 140 6.96 3.69 24.12
C PHE A 140 7.54 2.81 25.23
N ASP A 141 6.89 2.75 26.38
CA ASP A 141 7.25 1.83 27.45
C ASP A 141 6.03 1.40 28.25
N SER A 142 6.15 0.24 28.90
CA SER A 142 5.11 -0.34 29.73
C SER A 142 5.74 -1.25 30.78
N ASP A 143 5.23 -1.21 32.01
CA ASP A 143 5.46 -2.29 32.97
C ASP A 143 4.98 -3.61 32.35
N ILE A 144 5.74 -4.68 32.55
CA ILE A 144 5.48 -5.98 31.95
C ILE A 144 4.09 -6.51 32.35
N LYS A 145 3.67 -6.21 33.59
CA LYS A 145 2.37 -6.60 34.16
C LYS A 145 1.18 -5.89 33.53
N THR A 146 1.41 -4.82 32.76
CA THR A 146 0.36 -4.07 32.06
C THR A 146 0.53 -4.12 30.53
N ALA A 147 1.56 -4.80 30.04
CA ALA A 147 1.90 -4.96 28.63
C ALA A 147 1.04 -6.04 27.94
N ASN A 148 -0.29 -5.91 28.02
CA ASN A 148 -1.19 -6.83 27.34
C ASN A 148 -1.11 -6.68 25.80
N PRO A 149 -1.51 -7.70 25.02
CA PRO A 149 -1.41 -7.68 23.56
C PRO A 149 -2.05 -6.46 22.89
N ASN A 150 -3.21 -5.99 23.38
CA ASN A 150 -3.85 -4.79 22.84
C ASN A 150 -2.99 -3.54 23.05
N LYS A 151 -2.49 -3.33 24.28
CA LYS A 151 -1.62 -2.18 24.60
C LYS A 151 -0.34 -2.22 23.77
N LEU A 152 0.28 -3.39 23.61
CA LEU A 152 1.47 -3.56 22.78
C LEU A 152 1.17 -3.26 21.31
N TYR A 153 0.07 -3.77 20.77
CA TYR A 153 -0.33 -3.52 19.39
C TYR A 153 -0.51 -2.03 19.11
N TYR A 154 -1.36 -1.35 19.89
CA TYR A 154 -1.65 0.06 19.66
C TYR A 154 -0.45 0.96 20.00
N GLY A 155 0.34 0.60 21.01
CA GLY A 155 1.55 1.34 21.38
C GLY A 155 2.63 1.27 20.30
N LEU A 156 2.93 0.06 19.80
CA LEU A 156 3.90 -0.10 18.71
C LEU A 156 3.37 0.45 17.38
N LYS A 157 2.07 0.30 17.10
CA LYS A 157 1.44 0.88 15.90
C LYS A 157 1.53 2.40 15.90
N GLU A 158 1.18 3.05 17.01
CA GLU A 158 1.30 4.51 17.14
C GLU A 158 2.76 4.94 17.01
N LEU A 159 3.68 4.29 17.73
CA LEU A 159 5.11 4.61 17.66
C LEU A 159 5.65 4.51 16.23
N ALA A 160 5.39 3.39 15.55
CA ALA A 160 5.95 3.10 14.24
C ALA A 160 5.36 4.00 13.14
N THR A 161 4.03 4.08 13.04
CA THR A 161 3.36 4.82 11.96
C THR A 161 3.47 6.33 12.10
N LYS A 162 3.55 6.86 13.34
CA LYS A 162 3.78 8.30 13.56
C LYS A 162 5.23 8.66 13.26
N ALA A 163 6.18 7.82 13.61
CA ALA A 163 7.59 8.08 13.34
C ALA A 163 7.90 8.09 11.85
N ASP A 164 7.40 7.11 11.11
CA ASP A 164 7.54 6.97 9.65
C ASP A 164 6.86 8.11 8.86
N LYS A 165 5.78 8.69 9.39
CA LYS A 165 5.14 9.85 8.76
C LYS A 165 5.83 11.17 9.10
N GLN A 166 6.35 11.28 10.33
CA GLN A 166 6.77 12.56 10.88
C GLN A 166 8.23 12.89 10.59
N ASP A 167 9.10 11.90 10.42
CA ASP A 167 10.50 12.15 10.10
C ASP A 167 10.64 12.91 8.77
N ASP A 168 9.89 12.52 7.74
CA ASP A 168 9.88 13.16 6.42
C ASP A 168 9.43 14.62 6.54
N LEU A 169 8.33 14.86 7.27
CA LEU A 169 7.77 16.18 7.44
C LEU A 169 8.69 17.09 8.27
N LEU A 170 9.28 16.58 9.35
CA LEU A 170 10.15 17.37 10.21
C LEU A 170 11.44 17.77 9.50
N VAL A 171 12.07 16.85 8.77
CA VAL A 171 13.32 17.15 8.05
C VAL A 171 13.06 18.16 6.92
N GLN A 172 11.91 18.09 6.25
CA GLN A 172 11.53 19.08 5.24
C GLN A 172 11.26 20.46 5.83
N GLU A 173 10.57 20.53 6.98
CA GLU A 173 10.18 21.80 7.61
C GLU A 173 11.33 22.49 8.35
N PHE A 174 12.29 21.72 8.89
CA PHE A 174 13.34 22.23 9.76
C PHE A 174 14.74 21.88 9.26
N THR A 175 15.43 22.88 8.71
CA THR A 175 16.83 22.77 8.27
C THR A 175 17.83 22.43 9.39
N ALA A 176 17.42 22.54 10.65
CA ALA A 176 18.21 22.15 11.82
C ALA A 176 18.28 20.63 12.04
N LEU A 177 17.48 19.84 11.31
CA LEU A 177 17.41 18.39 11.44
C LEU A 177 18.20 17.69 10.34
N GLN A 178 18.87 16.59 10.71
CA GLN A 178 19.57 15.71 9.78
C GLN A 178 18.93 14.32 9.81
N THR A 179 18.73 13.73 8.64
CA THR A 179 18.22 12.35 8.49
C THR A 179 19.17 11.35 9.15
N MET A 180 18.59 10.38 9.85
CA MET A 180 19.30 9.28 10.49
C MET A 180 18.62 7.96 10.13
N ASP A 181 19.39 6.85 10.11
CA ASP A 181 18.94 5.48 9.87
C ASP A 181 18.18 5.25 8.55
N SER A 182 18.91 5.08 7.44
CA SER A 182 18.36 4.59 6.16
C SER A 182 18.92 3.23 5.73
N ASP A 183 19.73 2.57 6.58
CA ASP A 183 20.43 1.32 6.21
C ASP A 183 19.49 0.13 5.97
N HIS A 184 18.24 0.20 6.42
CA HIS A 184 17.26 -0.89 6.30
C HIS A 184 16.34 -0.77 5.08
N VAL A 185 16.40 0.33 4.32
CA VAL A 185 15.66 0.38 3.05
C VAL A 185 16.33 -0.52 2.01
N ILE A 186 15.51 -1.21 1.22
CA ILE A 186 15.98 -2.16 0.22
C ILE A 186 16.04 -1.43 -1.12
N GLU A 187 17.26 -1.14 -1.59
CA GLU A 187 17.48 -0.53 -2.89
C GLU A 187 16.94 -1.44 -4.01
N ILE A 188 16.18 -0.87 -4.94
CA ILE A 188 15.67 -1.61 -6.10
C ILE A 188 16.62 -1.47 -7.29
N PRO A 189 16.68 -2.46 -8.21
CA PRO A 189 17.55 -2.40 -9.37
C PRO A 189 17.30 -1.14 -10.22
N LEU A 190 18.37 -0.57 -10.77
CA LEU A 190 18.27 0.60 -11.66
C LEU A 190 17.30 0.36 -12.83
N THR A 191 17.28 -0.86 -13.38
CA THR A 191 16.34 -1.24 -14.45
C THR A 191 14.88 -1.10 -14.03
N GLU A 192 14.56 -1.40 -12.77
CA GLU A 192 13.22 -1.21 -12.22
C GLU A 192 12.90 0.27 -12.00
N LYS A 193 13.86 1.07 -11.47
CA LYS A 193 13.70 2.53 -11.32
C LYS A 193 13.41 3.19 -12.67
N GLU A 194 14.14 2.78 -13.71
CA GLU A 194 13.98 3.28 -15.08
C GLU A 194 12.59 2.97 -15.65
N VAL A 195 12.10 1.74 -15.48
CA VAL A 195 10.74 1.35 -15.91
C VAL A 195 9.69 2.16 -15.14
N LYS A 196 9.79 2.22 -13.80
CA LYS A 196 8.90 2.99 -12.95
C LYS A 196 8.84 4.46 -13.37
N TYR A 197 9.98 5.11 -13.56
CA TYR A 197 10.05 6.51 -13.98
C TYR A 197 9.48 6.74 -15.39
N THR A 198 9.78 5.84 -16.33
CA THR A 198 9.25 5.93 -17.70
C THR A 198 7.72 5.88 -17.69
N TYR A 199 7.13 4.95 -16.94
CA TYR A 199 5.68 4.82 -16.84
C TYR A 199 5.02 5.91 -15.99
N PHE A 200 5.70 6.40 -14.96
CA PHE A 200 5.30 7.59 -14.20
C PHE A 200 5.12 8.80 -15.13
N GLN A 201 6.13 9.11 -15.95
CA GLN A 201 6.09 10.20 -16.93
C GLN A 201 5.02 9.95 -17.99
N LYS A 202 5.00 8.75 -18.59
CA LYS A 202 4.03 8.34 -19.62
C LYS A 202 2.58 8.53 -19.18
N TRP A 203 2.19 7.97 -18.03
CA TRP A 203 0.80 8.02 -17.58
C TRP A 203 0.34 9.42 -17.20
N ILE A 204 1.23 10.25 -16.63
CA ILE A 204 0.92 11.65 -16.36
C ILE A 204 0.70 12.39 -17.68
N SER A 205 1.63 12.28 -18.63
CA SER A 205 1.50 12.94 -19.94
C SER A 205 0.25 12.50 -20.69
N GLU A 206 0.01 11.20 -20.84
CA GLU A 206 -1.17 10.67 -21.55
C GLU A 206 -2.48 11.16 -20.95
N THR A 207 -2.57 11.19 -19.62
CA THR A 207 -3.78 11.65 -18.92
C THR A 207 -4.00 13.15 -19.11
N LEU A 208 -2.95 13.96 -18.96
CA LEU A 208 -3.05 15.42 -19.15
C LEU A 208 -3.37 15.79 -20.60
N GLU A 209 -2.77 15.12 -21.59
CA GLU A 209 -3.08 15.33 -23.01
C GLU A 209 -4.53 14.93 -23.33
N TYR A 210 -5.02 13.80 -22.82
CA TYR A 210 -6.41 13.40 -23.02
C TYR A 210 -7.39 14.41 -22.40
N ILE A 211 -7.09 14.95 -21.21
CA ILE A 211 -7.94 15.97 -20.57
C ILE A 211 -8.10 17.21 -21.45
N LYS A 212 -7.07 17.61 -22.22
CA LYS A 212 -7.15 18.75 -23.14
C LYS A 212 -8.17 18.56 -24.27
N THR A 213 -8.55 17.33 -24.59
CA THR A 213 -9.56 17.04 -25.61
C THR A 213 -10.99 17.07 -25.07
N LEU A 214 -11.17 17.26 -23.75
CA LEU A 214 -12.47 17.28 -23.09
C LEU A 214 -12.93 18.72 -22.83
N ASP A 215 -14.24 18.94 -22.94
CA ASP A 215 -14.88 20.14 -22.45
C ASP A 215 -14.90 20.13 -20.90
N ALA A 216 -14.22 21.10 -20.29
CA ALA A 216 -13.97 21.11 -18.85
C ALA A 216 -15.24 21.33 -18.01
N ASP A 217 -16.21 22.08 -18.55
CA ASP A 217 -17.49 22.34 -17.89
C ASP A 217 -18.40 21.11 -17.97
N LYS A 218 -18.53 20.54 -19.18
CA LYS A 218 -19.40 19.38 -19.45
C LYS A 218 -18.89 18.09 -18.81
N TYR A 219 -17.57 17.88 -18.79
CA TYR A 219 -16.95 16.62 -18.34
C TYR A 219 -16.12 16.78 -17.06
N SER A 220 -16.41 17.79 -16.24
CA SER A 220 -15.72 18.03 -14.96
C SER A 220 -15.63 16.78 -14.06
N GLY A 221 -16.71 16.01 -13.95
CA GLY A 221 -16.71 14.73 -13.22
C GLY A 221 -15.83 13.65 -13.87
N GLY A 222 -15.83 13.57 -15.20
CA GLY A 222 -14.97 12.64 -15.95
C GLY A 222 -13.48 12.97 -15.76
N ILE A 223 -13.13 14.26 -15.82
CA ILE A 223 -11.78 14.76 -15.56
C ILE A 223 -11.35 14.42 -14.13
N ALA A 224 -12.25 14.57 -13.14
CA ALA A 224 -11.96 14.18 -11.76
C ALA A 224 -11.63 12.68 -11.64
N TYR A 225 -12.41 11.80 -12.30
CA TYR A 225 -12.10 10.38 -12.36
C TYR A 225 -10.72 10.10 -12.96
N LEU A 226 -10.37 10.75 -14.06
CA LEU A 226 -9.05 10.59 -14.68
C LEU A 226 -7.92 10.97 -13.71
N LEU A 227 -8.01 12.13 -13.06
CA LEU A 227 -6.98 12.67 -12.19
C LEU A 227 -6.83 11.89 -10.88
N LEU A 228 -7.94 11.47 -10.25
CA LEU A 228 -7.92 10.68 -9.03
C LEU A 228 -7.41 9.26 -9.28
N THR A 229 -7.90 8.63 -10.35
CA THR A 229 -7.46 7.28 -10.72
C THR A 229 -5.97 7.25 -11.04
N LEU A 230 -5.45 8.30 -11.69
CA LEU A 230 -4.02 8.44 -11.92
C LEU A 230 -3.24 8.51 -10.60
N ALA A 231 -3.71 9.27 -9.60
CA ALA A 231 -3.02 9.39 -8.31
C ALA A 231 -2.91 8.02 -7.63
N PHE A 232 -4.03 7.30 -7.53
CA PHE A 232 -4.08 5.98 -6.91
C PHE A 232 -3.28 4.94 -7.69
N ARG A 233 -3.25 5.01 -9.02
CA ARG A 233 -2.40 4.13 -9.84
C ARG A 233 -0.93 4.38 -9.61
N LEU A 234 -0.51 5.64 -9.56
CA LEU A 234 0.89 5.98 -9.31
C LEU A 234 1.29 5.51 -7.91
N ASP A 235 0.48 5.77 -6.89
CA ASP A 235 0.68 5.27 -5.52
C ASP A 235 0.79 3.74 -5.50
N TYR A 236 -0.05 3.03 -6.26
CA TYR A 236 -0.05 1.56 -6.27
C TYR A 236 1.10 0.94 -7.09
N LEU A 237 1.26 1.33 -8.36
CA LEU A 237 2.19 0.69 -9.30
C LEU A 237 3.61 1.22 -9.19
N ILE A 238 3.78 2.53 -8.99
CA ILE A 238 5.11 3.11 -8.78
C ILE A 238 5.55 2.85 -7.34
N ALA A 239 4.61 2.89 -6.38
CA ALA A 239 4.86 2.70 -4.95
C ALA A 239 6.07 3.52 -4.48
N PRO A 240 6.06 4.86 -4.69
CA PRO A 240 7.12 5.70 -4.18
C PRO A 240 7.01 5.83 -2.66
N GLU A 241 8.12 6.21 -2.05
CA GLU A 241 8.23 6.44 -0.60
C GLU A 241 8.58 7.91 -0.33
N GLY A 242 8.41 8.34 0.91
CA GLY A 242 8.88 9.65 1.36
C GLY A 242 8.27 10.85 0.62
N GLN A 243 9.10 11.78 0.13
CA GLN A 243 8.60 13.04 -0.44
C GLN A 243 7.70 12.81 -1.67
N LEU A 244 8.09 11.92 -2.58
CA LEU A 244 7.30 11.69 -3.79
C LEU A 244 5.94 11.07 -3.46
N GLN A 245 5.88 10.18 -2.47
CA GLN A 245 4.61 9.67 -1.93
C GLN A 245 3.76 10.80 -1.35
N ASN A 246 4.34 11.66 -0.51
CA ASN A 246 3.64 12.82 0.06
C ASN A 246 3.09 13.78 -1.00
N GLU A 247 3.80 13.97 -2.12
CA GLU A 247 3.32 14.76 -3.25
C GLU A 247 2.12 14.11 -3.96
N LEU A 248 2.08 12.78 -4.07
CA LEU A 248 0.91 12.03 -4.55
C LEU A 248 -0.28 12.10 -3.57
N GLU A 249 -0.05 12.03 -2.27
CA GLU A 249 -1.11 12.20 -1.27
C GLU A 249 -1.73 13.60 -1.34
N LYS A 250 -0.90 14.64 -1.54
CA LYS A 250 -1.37 16.03 -1.72
C LYS A 250 -2.28 16.20 -2.94
N LEU A 251 -2.07 15.44 -4.02
CA LEU A 251 -2.98 15.44 -5.18
C LEU A 251 -4.38 14.99 -4.78
N VAL A 252 -4.46 13.92 -3.99
CA VAL A 252 -5.73 13.39 -3.46
C VAL A 252 -6.38 14.42 -2.52
N ASP A 253 -5.59 15.03 -1.64
CA ASP A 253 -6.06 16.05 -0.70
C ASP A 253 -6.63 17.31 -1.39
N ILE A 254 -6.08 17.71 -2.55
CA ILE A 254 -6.63 18.83 -3.35
C ILE A 254 -8.10 18.55 -3.68
N TYR A 255 -8.43 17.34 -4.10
CA TYR A 255 -9.79 16.98 -4.49
C TYR A 255 -10.72 16.80 -3.30
N TYR A 256 -10.27 16.19 -2.20
CA TYR A 256 -11.12 15.90 -1.03
C TYR A 256 -11.15 17.02 0.01
N ARG A 257 -10.45 18.12 -0.22
CA ARG A 257 -10.45 19.29 0.67
C ARG A 257 -11.89 19.73 0.97
N LYS A 258 -12.17 19.97 2.25
CA LYS A 258 -13.46 20.50 2.70
C LYS A 258 -13.45 22.02 2.62
N ASP A 259 -13.57 22.54 1.41
CA ASP A 259 -13.66 23.96 1.09
C ASP A 259 -14.78 24.23 0.06
N GLU A 260 -15.00 25.50 -0.27
CA GLU A 260 -16.07 25.94 -1.19
C GLU A 260 -15.72 25.76 -2.68
N ARG A 261 -14.57 25.17 -3.00
CA ARG A 261 -14.09 25.04 -4.38
C ARG A 261 -14.93 24.06 -5.18
N GLN A 262 -15.27 24.44 -6.40
CA GLN A 262 -15.99 23.58 -7.33
C GLN A 262 -15.06 22.53 -7.95
N THR A 263 -15.64 21.46 -8.51
CA THR A 263 -14.91 20.37 -9.17
C THR A 263 -13.94 20.86 -10.25
N ILE A 264 -14.33 21.87 -11.04
CA ILE A 264 -13.49 22.44 -12.10
C ILE A 264 -12.22 23.08 -11.52
N GLU A 265 -12.35 23.85 -10.44
CA GLU A 265 -11.21 24.46 -9.76
C GLU A 265 -10.30 23.39 -9.15
N ARG A 266 -10.87 22.35 -8.51
CA ARG A 266 -10.11 21.22 -7.97
C ARG A 266 -9.33 20.48 -9.05
N ASN A 267 -9.97 20.23 -10.20
CA ASN A 267 -9.34 19.59 -11.35
C ASN A 267 -8.17 20.43 -11.88
N GLN A 268 -8.32 21.75 -11.96
CA GLN A 268 -7.26 22.66 -12.40
C GLN A 268 -6.05 22.59 -11.45
N LEU A 269 -6.29 22.65 -10.14
CA LEU A 269 -5.22 22.55 -9.13
C LEU A 269 -4.50 21.20 -9.17
N MET A 270 -5.23 20.10 -9.38
CA MET A 270 -4.60 18.78 -9.55
C MET A 270 -3.75 18.72 -10.82
N ARG A 271 -4.22 19.27 -11.95
CA ARG A 271 -3.45 19.32 -13.20
C ARG A 271 -2.14 20.07 -13.02
N GLU A 272 -2.17 21.23 -12.38
CA GLU A 272 -0.96 22.02 -12.08
C GLU A 272 0.02 21.25 -11.18
N ALA A 273 -0.48 20.47 -10.22
CA ALA A 273 0.36 19.62 -9.39
C ALA A 273 0.99 18.46 -10.20
N TYR A 274 0.25 17.84 -11.12
CA TYR A 274 0.80 16.84 -12.04
C TYR A 274 1.83 17.42 -13.01
N GLU A 275 1.62 18.62 -13.53
CA GLU A 275 2.57 19.32 -14.39
C GLU A 275 3.90 19.54 -13.65
N LYS A 276 3.87 19.87 -12.36
CA LYS A 276 5.07 19.96 -11.53
C LYS A 276 5.77 18.62 -11.35
N LEU A 277 5.02 17.53 -11.16
CA LEU A 277 5.58 16.18 -11.07
C LEU A 277 6.27 15.76 -12.38
N LEU A 278 5.70 16.14 -13.53
CA LEU A 278 6.24 15.82 -14.84
C LEU A 278 7.63 16.45 -15.08
N LEU A 279 7.87 17.63 -14.51
CA LEU A 279 9.15 18.34 -14.62
C LEU A 279 10.28 17.72 -13.80
N LYS A 280 9.98 16.78 -12.89
CA LYS A 280 11.00 16.19 -12.01
C LYS A 280 11.96 15.28 -12.79
N PRO A 281 13.27 15.55 -12.75
CA PRO A 281 14.24 14.70 -13.40
C PRO A 281 14.46 13.42 -12.59
N LYS A 282 15.16 12.44 -13.17
CA LYS A 282 15.39 11.12 -12.53
C LYS A 282 16.09 11.24 -11.19
N GLU A 283 17.00 12.20 -11.07
CA GLU A 283 17.79 12.47 -9.87
C GLU A 283 16.91 12.89 -8.69
N GLU A 284 15.74 13.48 -8.94
CA GLU A 284 14.76 13.83 -7.91
C GLU A 284 13.76 12.71 -7.62
N VAL A 285 13.55 11.77 -8.55
CA VAL A 285 12.56 10.69 -8.38
C VAL A 285 13.19 9.41 -7.81
N PHE A 286 14.36 9.02 -8.31
CA PHE A 286 15.03 7.75 -7.98
C PHE A 286 15.36 7.56 -6.49
N PRO A 287 15.67 8.61 -5.71
CA PRO A 287 15.89 8.47 -4.26
C PRO A 287 14.65 7.98 -3.51
N TYR A 288 13.45 8.19 -4.07
CA TYR A 288 12.16 7.78 -3.48
C TYR A 288 11.64 6.45 -4.03
N LEU A 289 12.41 5.78 -4.89
CA LEU A 289 12.09 4.47 -5.44
C LEU A 289 12.94 3.41 -4.75
N PHE A 290 12.54 3.02 -3.55
CA PHE A 290 13.12 1.91 -2.81
C PHE A 290 12.00 1.01 -2.27
N ARG A 291 12.36 -0.17 -1.77
CA ARG A 291 11.43 -1.03 -1.04
C ARG A 291 11.62 -0.84 0.45
N SER A 292 10.52 -0.76 1.16
CA SER A 292 10.49 -0.74 2.61
C SER A 292 9.69 -1.94 3.14
N ARG A 293 9.83 -2.21 4.44
CA ARG A 293 9.08 -3.27 5.13
C ARG A 293 8.07 -2.62 6.05
N HIS A 294 6.89 -3.21 6.15
CA HIS A 294 5.83 -2.67 7.00
C HIS A 294 5.28 -3.73 7.95
N THR A 295 4.86 -3.27 9.13
CA THR A 295 4.21 -4.12 10.14
C THR A 295 2.76 -3.74 10.35
N PHE A 296 2.45 -2.45 10.26
CA PHE A 296 1.12 -1.92 10.54
C PHE A 296 0.54 -1.24 9.30
N ALA A 297 -0.74 -1.50 9.03
CA ALA A 297 -1.47 -0.72 8.05
C ALA A 297 -1.67 0.72 8.58
N ILE A 298 -1.43 1.69 7.70
CA ILE A 298 -1.69 3.12 7.96
C ILE A 298 -3.16 3.50 7.73
N VAL A 299 -3.92 2.59 7.12
CA VAL A 299 -5.36 2.69 6.88
C VAL A 299 -6.13 1.67 7.70
N SER A 300 -7.39 1.97 7.97
CA SER A 300 -8.27 1.09 8.75
C SER A 300 -8.98 0.07 7.86
N PRO A 301 -9.30 -1.13 8.38
CA PRO A 301 -10.20 -2.03 7.69
C PRO A 301 -11.59 -1.41 7.56
N GLN A 302 -12.32 -1.83 6.54
CA GLN A 302 -13.72 -1.45 6.33
C GLN A 302 -14.60 -2.68 6.17
N LYS A 303 -15.88 -2.50 6.48
CA LYS A 303 -16.94 -3.43 6.11
C LYS A 303 -16.99 -3.59 4.59
N TYR A 304 -17.21 -4.81 4.11
CA TYR A 304 -17.09 -5.07 2.67
C TYR A 304 -18.19 -4.37 1.85
N GLU A 305 -19.34 -4.12 2.46
CA GLU A 305 -20.44 -3.37 1.85
C GLU A 305 -20.01 -1.98 1.38
N VAL A 306 -19.08 -1.33 2.08
CA VAL A 306 -18.53 -0.01 1.68
C VAL A 306 -17.80 -0.11 0.34
N VAL A 307 -17.09 -1.22 0.11
CA VAL A 307 -16.40 -1.49 -1.16
C VAL A 307 -17.40 -1.79 -2.27
N THR A 308 -18.39 -2.64 -1.99
CA THR A 308 -19.50 -2.96 -2.91
C THR A 308 -20.25 -1.69 -3.35
N ASP A 309 -20.59 -0.82 -2.41
CA ASP A 309 -21.30 0.44 -2.68
C ASP A 309 -20.46 1.38 -3.55
N ALA A 310 -19.15 1.50 -3.27
CA ALA A 310 -18.25 2.32 -4.08
C ALA A 310 -18.16 1.83 -5.54
N ILE A 311 -18.05 0.51 -5.75
CA ILE A 311 -18.01 -0.09 -7.08
C ILE A 311 -19.34 0.13 -7.81
N ASN A 312 -20.46 -0.14 -7.15
CA ASN A 312 -21.78 0.02 -7.74
C ASN A 312 -22.10 1.47 -8.11
N ALA A 313 -21.72 2.43 -7.25
CA ALA A 313 -21.90 3.86 -7.51
C ALA A 313 -21.10 4.31 -8.75
N ALA A 314 -19.85 3.86 -8.89
CA ALA A 314 -19.05 4.19 -10.08
C ALA A 314 -19.61 3.52 -11.35
N ALA A 315 -20.09 2.28 -11.25
CA ALA A 315 -20.66 1.55 -12.38
C ALA A 315 -21.88 2.24 -13.00
N GLN A 316 -22.66 3.01 -12.22
CA GLN A 316 -23.78 3.81 -12.73
C GLN A 316 -23.35 4.97 -13.64
N ASN A 317 -22.13 5.50 -13.44
CA ASN A 317 -21.62 6.63 -14.21
C ASN A 317 -20.93 6.20 -15.51
N MET A 318 -20.45 4.96 -15.58
CA MET A 318 -19.68 4.44 -16.73
C MET A 318 -20.44 4.50 -18.07
N PRO A 319 -21.73 4.08 -18.18
CA PRO A 319 -22.46 4.05 -19.45
C PRO A 319 -22.48 5.41 -20.16
N PHE A 320 -22.69 6.50 -19.42
CA PHE A 320 -22.69 7.85 -19.97
C PHE A 320 -21.41 8.15 -20.76
N TYR A 321 -20.25 7.85 -20.20
CA TYR A 321 -18.97 8.11 -20.88
C TYR A 321 -18.77 7.18 -22.08
N ASN A 322 -19.13 5.91 -21.95
CA ASN A 322 -18.96 4.94 -23.02
C ASN A 322 -19.85 5.27 -24.24
N GLU A 323 -21.12 5.58 -24.01
CA GLU A 323 -22.10 5.93 -25.06
C GLU A 323 -21.77 7.26 -25.75
N ASN A 324 -21.09 8.18 -25.06
CA ASN A 324 -20.62 9.45 -25.63
C ASN A 324 -19.23 9.37 -26.29
N GLY A 325 -18.72 8.16 -26.55
CA GLY A 325 -17.44 7.95 -27.26
C GLY A 325 -16.19 8.16 -26.39
N HIS A 326 -16.34 8.28 -25.07
CA HIS A 326 -15.24 8.48 -24.11
C HIS A 326 -14.84 7.16 -23.42
N ALA A 327 -14.53 6.13 -24.21
CA ALA A 327 -14.18 4.80 -23.70
C ALA A 327 -12.96 4.81 -22.74
N PHE A 328 -12.03 5.75 -22.92
CA PHE A 328 -10.92 5.92 -21.99
C PHE A 328 -11.41 6.37 -20.59
N VAL A 329 -12.33 7.34 -20.54
CA VAL A 329 -12.95 7.78 -19.28
C VAL A 329 -13.78 6.66 -18.67
N ALA A 330 -14.56 5.93 -19.48
CA ALA A 330 -15.34 4.78 -19.01
C ALA A 330 -14.48 3.72 -18.30
N ASN A 331 -13.29 3.41 -18.84
CA ASN A 331 -12.33 2.53 -18.17
C ASN A 331 -11.84 3.09 -16.84
N LYS A 332 -11.52 4.39 -16.75
CA LYS A 332 -11.07 5.00 -15.49
C LYS A 332 -12.16 5.11 -14.44
N VAL A 333 -13.42 5.26 -14.85
CA VAL A 333 -14.57 5.17 -13.93
C VAL A 333 -14.64 3.79 -13.29
N MET A 334 -14.35 2.71 -14.03
CA MET A 334 -14.35 1.35 -13.47
C MET A 334 -13.13 1.03 -12.59
N GLU A 335 -11.96 1.59 -12.93
CA GLU A 335 -10.73 1.44 -12.14
C GLU A 335 -10.78 2.25 -10.84
N TYR A 336 -11.37 3.45 -10.88
CA TYR A 336 -11.43 4.38 -9.76
C TYR A 336 -11.88 3.74 -8.43
N PRO A 337 -13.04 3.06 -8.31
CA PRO A 337 -13.50 2.54 -7.03
C PRO A 337 -12.55 1.47 -6.48
N LEU A 338 -11.98 0.63 -7.35
CA LEU A 338 -10.99 -0.36 -6.94
C LEU A 338 -9.72 0.32 -6.42
N ALA A 339 -9.18 1.27 -7.19
CA ALA A 339 -7.97 2.00 -6.80
C ALA A 339 -8.18 2.80 -5.50
N PHE A 340 -9.33 3.46 -5.36
CA PHE A 340 -9.71 4.19 -4.15
C PHE A 340 -9.82 3.28 -2.92
N CYS A 341 -10.48 2.13 -3.05
CA CYS A 341 -10.62 1.17 -1.96
C CYS A 341 -9.26 0.57 -1.57
N GLN A 342 -8.41 0.22 -2.54
CA GLN A 342 -7.04 -0.26 -2.28
C GLN A 342 -6.19 0.80 -1.56
N TYR A 343 -6.34 2.07 -1.93
CA TYR A 343 -5.61 3.19 -1.32
C TYR A 343 -6.11 3.48 0.10
N SER A 344 -7.42 3.44 0.31
CA SER A 344 -8.06 4.01 1.51
C SER A 344 -8.27 3.02 2.64
N TYR A 345 -8.27 1.71 2.36
CA TYR A 345 -8.73 0.69 3.31
C TYR A 345 -7.73 -0.47 3.45
N SER A 346 -7.64 -1.03 4.67
CA SER A 346 -6.90 -2.28 4.94
C SER A 346 -7.78 -3.48 4.54
N LEU A 347 -7.78 -3.80 3.24
CA LEU A 347 -8.63 -4.86 2.66
C LEU A 347 -8.01 -6.25 2.81
N PRO A 348 -8.84 -7.33 2.81
CA PRO A 348 -8.35 -8.70 2.81
C PRO A 348 -7.40 -8.98 1.65
N LYS A 349 -6.32 -9.74 1.93
CA LYS A 349 -5.32 -10.13 0.92
C LYS A 349 -5.88 -10.68 -0.42
N PRO A 350 -6.87 -11.60 -0.45
CA PRO A 350 -7.45 -12.06 -1.72
C PRO A 350 -8.07 -10.93 -2.56
N TRP A 351 -8.62 -9.89 -1.92
CA TRP A 351 -9.12 -8.71 -2.63
C TRP A 351 -7.97 -7.96 -3.32
N ALA A 352 -6.87 -7.72 -2.59
CA ALA A 352 -5.69 -7.05 -3.12
C ALA A 352 -5.03 -7.86 -4.26
N ASP A 353 -5.06 -9.19 -4.18
CA ASP A 353 -4.55 -10.06 -5.24
C ASP A 353 -5.43 -10.04 -6.49
N LEU A 354 -6.76 -9.98 -6.34
CA LEU A 354 -7.67 -9.74 -7.46
C LEU A 354 -7.43 -8.35 -8.08
N TYR A 355 -7.26 -7.31 -7.26
CA TYR A 355 -6.92 -5.98 -7.76
C TYR A 355 -5.59 -5.98 -8.53
N ARG A 356 -4.59 -6.74 -8.08
CA ARG A 356 -3.35 -6.93 -8.86
C ARG A 356 -3.61 -7.54 -10.23
N ILE A 357 -4.49 -8.54 -10.35
CA ILE A 357 -4.87 -9.10 -11.66
C ILE A 357 -5.51 -8.03 -12.54
N PHE A 358 -6.45 -7.24 -12.00
CA PHE A 358 -7.05 -6.12 -12.71
C PHE A 358 -5.99 -5.14 -13.25
N MET A 359 -5.00 -4.80 -12.43
CA MET A 359 -3.89 -3.93 -12.84
C MET A 359 -2.97 -4.59 -13.88
N GLN A 360 -2.70 -5.89 -13.76
CA GLN A 360 -1.88 -6.64 -14.73
C GLN A 360 -2.54 -6.76 -16.10
N VAL A 361 -3.87 -6.79 -16.16
CA VAL A 361 -4.62 -6.72 -17.42
C VAL A 361 -4.57 -5.30 -18.00
N ASN A 362 -4.90 -4.29 -17.21
CA ASN A 362 -5.02 -2.90 -17.69
C ASN A 362 -3.68 -2.22 -17.99
N TYR A 363 -2.59 -2.67 -17.36
CA TYR A 363 -1.22 -2.12 -17.49
C TYR A 363 -0.23 -3.21 -17.91
N SER A 364 -0.65 -4.13 -18.78
CA SER A 364 0.15 -5.32 -19.12
C SER A 364 1.53 -4.99 -19.67
N ASP A 365 1.68 -3.88 -20.38
CA ASP A 365 2.98 -3.40 -20.89
C ASP A 365 3.93 -2.99 -19.77
N TYR A 366 3.43 -2.35 -18.70
CA TYR A 366 4.21 -2.02 -17.51
C TYR A 366 4.72 -3.28 -16.80
N PHE A 367 3.85 -4.26 -16.57
CA PHE A 367 4.25 -5.52 -15.95
C PHE A 367 5.24 -6.30 -16.83
N ALA A 368 5.04 -6.32 -18.16
CA ALA A 368 6.02 -6.91 -19.08
C ALA A 368 7.37 -6.18 -19.01
N ALA A 369 7.39 -4.85 -18.94
CA ALA A 369 8.62 -4.06 -18.81
C ALA A 369 9.35 -4.31 -17.48
N LEU A 370 8.60 -4.59 -16.40
CA LEU A 370 9.15 -5.02 -15.11
C LEU A 370 9.67 -6.48 -15.11
N GLY A 371 9.41 -7.24 -16.18
CA GLY A 371 9.89 -8.61 -16.34
C GLY A 371 8.92 -9.69 -15.84
N PHE A 372 7.64 -9.36 -15.62
CA PHE A 372 6.62 -10.38 -15.37
C PHE A 372 6.43 -11.26 -16.60
N ASN A 373 6.27 -12.57 -16.36
CA ASN A 373 6.29 -13.55 -17.45
C ASN A 373 4.93 -13.68 -18.14
N THR A 374 3.85 -13.51 -17.38
CA THR A 374 2.50 -13.64 -17.91
C THR A 374 1.99 -12.28 -18.39
N LYS A 375 1.70 -12.20 -19.69
CA LYS A 375 1.11 -11.02 -20.31
C LYS A 375 -0.39 -11.24 -20.48
N TYR A 376 -1.18 -10.80 -19.51
CA TYR A 376 -2.64 -11.06 -19.53
C TYR A 376 -3.40 -10.35 -20.65
N TYR A 377 -2.84 -9.28 -21.21
CA TYR A 377 -3.47 -8.54 -22.30
C TYR A 377 -2.42 -8.02 -23.27
N ASP A 378 -2.66 -8.22 -24.57
CA ASP A 378 -1.83 -7.65 -25.63
C ASP A 378 -2.43 -6.34 -26.14
N VAL A 379 -1.75 -5.23 -25.88
CA VAL A 379 -2.21 -3.90 -26.29
C VAL A 379 -2.27 -3.74 -27.82
N ASN A 380 -1.45 -4.48 -28.57
CA ASN A 380 -1.38 -4.41 -30.03
C ASN A 380 -2.45 -5.28 -30.69
N SER A 381 -2.56 -6.56 -30.30
CA SER A 381 -3.58 -7.46 -30.87
C SER A 381 -4.96 -7.29 -30.23
N LYS A 382 -5.03 -6.64 -29.06
CA LYS A 382 -6.23 -6.46 -28.22
C LYS A 382 -6.82 -7.78 -27.73
N GLU A 383 -5.97 -8.77 -27.52
CA GLU A 383 -6.35 -10.11 -27.07
C GLU A 383 -6.02 -10.32 -25.59
N PHE A 384 -6.83 -11.14 -24.93
CA PHE A 384 -6.66 -11.52 -23.53
C PHE A 384 -6.14 -12.95 -23.42
N GLU A 385 -5.24 -13.20 -22.48
CA GLU A 385 -4.88 -14.55 -22.06
C GLU A 385 -5.88 -15.05 -21.01
N SER A 386 -7.11 -15.33 -21.46
CA SER A 386 -8.25 -15.64 -20.59
C SER A 386 -7.97 -16.81 -19.65
N ASP A 387 -7.34 -17.88 -20.15
CA ASP A 387 -7.07 -19.08 -19.35
C ASP A 387 -6.14 -18.77 -18.18
N ALA A 388 -5.09 -17.97 -18.43
CA ALA A 388 -4.13 -17.58 -17.40
C ALA A 388 -4.76 -16.66 -16.35
N ILE A 389 -5.66 -15.75 -16.75
CA ILE A 389 -6.42 -14.89 -15.84
C ILE A 389 -7.30 -15.76 -14.93
N GLN A 390 -8.07 -16.68 -15.52
CA GLN A 390 -8.99 -17.54 -14.76
C GLN A 390 -8.25 -18.47 -13.80
N GLU A 391 -7.17 -19.12 -14.26
CA GLU A 391 -6.33 -19.99 -13.42
C GLU A 391 -5.79 -19.24 -12.20
N THR A 392 -5.33 -18.00 -12.40
CA THR A 392 -4.79 -17.17 -11.31
C THR A 392 -5.86 -16.75 -10.31
N ILE A 393 -7.05 -16.37 -10.79
CA ILE A 393 -8.20 -16.06 -9.92
C ILE A 393 -8.57 -17.29 -9.07
N LEU A 394 -8.73 -18.45 -9.70
CA LEU A 394 -9.11 -19.69 -8.99
C LEU A 394 -8.08 -20.11 -7.95
N LYS A 395 -6.78 -19.91 -8.24
CA LYS A 395 -5.71 -20.16 -7.28
C LYS A 395 -5.82 -19.27 -6.04
N ILE A 396 -6.09 -17.96 -6.21
CA ILE A 396 -6.32 -17.03 -5.09
C ILE A 396 -7.50 -17.50 -4.24
N LEU A 397 -8.61 -17.88 -4.87
CA LEU A 397 -9.81 -18.35 -4.14
C LEU A 397 -9.50 -19.59 -3.29
N GLU A 398 -8.82 -20.59 -3.87
CA GLU A 398 -8.54 -21.85 -3.17
C GLU A 398 -7.55 -21.65 -2.02
N GLU A 399 -6.55 -20.77 -2.18
CA GLU A 399 -5.59 -20.43 -1.10
C GLU A 399 -6.29 -19.84 0.12
N TRP A 400 -7.32 -19.00 -0.09
CA TRP A 400 -8.00 -18.26 0.97
C TRP A 400 -9.29 -18.90 1.49
N LYS A 401 -9.75 -19.98 0.84
CA LYS A 401 -10.95 -20.74 1.21
C LYS A 401 -10.97 -21.25 2.67
N PRO A 402 -9.85 -21.65 3.30
CA PRO A 402 -9.88 -22.03 4.72
C PRO A 402 -10.23 -20.89 5.67
N LYS A 403 -9.99 -19.63 5.26
CA LYS A 403 -10.33 -18.43 6.05
C LYS A 403 -11.67 -17.83 5.63
N TYR A 404 -12.02 -17.91 4.36
CA TYR A 404 -13.23 -17.34 3.78
C TYR A 404 -13.99 -18.41 2.98
N PRO A 405 -14.78 -19.29 3.62
CA PRO A 405 -15.45 -20.41 2.95
C PRO A 405 -16.47 -19.99 1.89
N HIS A 406 -17.01 -18.78 2.01
CA HIS A 406 -17.99 -18.19 1.11
C HIS A 406 -17.37 -17.32 -0.01
N LEU A 407 -16.03 -17.24 -0.08
CA LEU A 407 -15.34 -16.47 -1.10
C LEU A 407 -15.54 -17.11 -2.49
N ALA A 408 -16.22 -16.40 -3.39
CA ALA A 408 -16.54 -16.89 -4.71
C ALA A 408 -16.41 -15.79 -5.77
N PHE A 409 -15.78 -16.12 -6.90
CA PHE A 409 -15.67 -15.27 -8.09
C PHE A 409 -16.04 -16.10 -9.31
N LYS A 410 -17.09 -15.71 -10.06
CA LYS A 410 -17.59 -16.50 -11.19
C LYS A 410 -16.80 -16.16 -12.45
N VAL A 411 -15.67 -16.84 -12.66
CA VAL A 411 -14.78 -16.61 -13.80
C VAL A 411 -15.46 -16.69 -15.17
N ASN A 412 -16.53 -17.49 -15.30
CA ASN A 412 -17.33 -17.62 -16.53
C ASN A 412 -18.13 -16.35 -16.89
N ASN A 413 -18.30 -15.42 -15.94
CA ASN A 413 -18.98 -14.14 -16.18
C ASN A 413 -18.04 -13.08 -16.77
N LEU A 414 -16.73 -13.33 -16.78
CA LEU A 414 -15.74 -12.41 -17.33
C LEU A 414 -15.90 -12.28 -18.85
N LYS A 415 -15.89 -11.04 -19.33
CA LYS A 415 -15.99 -10.70 -20.75
C LYS A 415 -14.63 -10.26 -21.27
N TYR A 416 -14.18 -10.87 -22.37
CA TYR A 416 -12.83 -10.64 -22.94
C TYR A 416 -12.88 -9.98 -24.32
N ASP A 417 -14.00 -9.34 -24.67
CA ASP A 417 -14.17 -8.73 -25.99
C ASP A 417 -13.47 -7.36 -26.10
N ASN A 418 -13.40 -6.61 -25.00
CA ASN A 418 -12.61 -5.39 -24.88
C ASN A 418 -12.38 -5.02 -23.40
N LEU A 419 -11.45 -4.10 -23.14
CA LEU A 419 -11.11 -3.69 -21.76
C LEU A 419 -12.28 -3.10 -20.97
N VAL A 420 -13.21 -2.36 -21.59
CA VAL A 420 -14.38 -1.80 -20.88
C VAL A 420 -15.26 -2.93 -20.34
N ASN A 421 -15.55 -3.92 -21.18
CA ASN A 421 -16.39 -5.05 -20.80
C ASN A 421 -15.70 -6.00 -19.83
N PHE A 422 -14.38 -6.20 -19.96
CA PHE A 422 -13.58 -6.90 -18.96
C PHE A 422 -13.65 -6.18 -17.62
N ASN A 423 -13.33 -4.88 -17.58
CA ASN A 423 -13.33 -4.09 -16.35
C ASN A 423 -14.70 -4.05 -15.68
N GLN A 424 -15.78 -3.93 -16.47
CA GLN A 424 -17.14 -4.00 -15.94
C GLN A 424 -17.45 -5.35 -15.30
N SER A 425 -17.27 -6.45 -16.05
CA SER A 425 -17.56 -7.80 -15.55
C SER A 425 -16.67 -8.19 -14.36
N PHE A 426 -15.39 -7.82 -14.38
CA PHE A 426 -14.46 -8.04 -13.29
C PHE A 426 -14.89 -7.30 -12.02
N SER A 427 -15.16 -6.00 -12.11
CA SER A 427 -15.59 -5.20 -10.96
C SER A 427 -16.93 -5.68 -10.39
N THR A 428 -17.85 -6.18 -11.23
CA THR A 428 -19.10 -6.82 -10.76
C THR A 428 -18.83 -8.06 -9.91
N GLU A 429 -17.93 -8.94 -10.35
CA GLU A 429 -17.57 -10.14 -9.58
C GLU A 429 -16.79 -9.79 -8.31
N VAL A 430 -15.93 -8.76 -8.33
CA VAL A 430 -15.30 -8.23 -7.12
C VAL A 430 -16.37 -7.72 -6.16
N ALA A 431 -17.32 -6.89 -6.60
CA ALA A 431 -18.36 -6.33 -5.74
C ALA A 431 -19.23 -7.41 -5.05
N ALA A 432 -19.30 -8.62 -5.62
CA ALA A 432 -20.07 -9.74 -5.12
C ALA A 432 -19.31 -10.70 -4.18
N LEU A 433 -18.03 -10.44 -3.89
CA LEU A 433 -17.25 -11.28 -2.96
C LEU A 433 -17.88 -11.32 -1.56
N ASN A 434 -17.73 -12.45 -0.87
CA ASN A 434 -18.13 -12.62 0.52
C ASN A 434 -16.91 -13.04 1.36
N PHE A 435 -16.61 -12.24 2.39
CA PHE A 435 -15.48 -12.43 3.32
C PHE A 435 -15.92 -12.90 4.71
N GLU A 436 -17.16 -13.36 4.87
CA GLU A 436 -17.61 -14.03 6.09
C GLU A 436 -16.90 -15.39 6.25
N ALA A 437 -16.51 -15.67 7.49
CA ALA A 437 -15.72 -16.83 7.90
C ALA A 437 -16.59 -18.03 8.29
#